data_AF-A0A5C9DJC9-F1
#
_entry.id   AF-A0A5C9DJC9-F1
#
_cell.length_a   1.000
_cell.length_b   1.000
_cell.length_c   1.000
_cell.angle_alpha   90.00
_cell.angle_beta   90.00
_cell.angle_gamma   90.00
#
_symmetry.space_group_name_H-M   'P 1'
#
loop_
_entity.id
_entity.type
_entity.pdbx_description
1 polymer ?
#
loop_
_entity_poly.entity_id
_entity_poly.type
_entity_poly.pdbx_seq_one_letter_code
_entity_poly.pdbx_strand_id
1 'polypeptide(L)'
;MYDLLPLVNKSVDFAYRGQRLSFDLSHALFSSFSIDAGTRLLLKEIAHDEGIINARSILDSGCGTGVLGISLAACSPQATVVLKDRDLLACAFSERNCWRNGIAARRFGHLGAELPPITKRYPKHKALPPRASPVLIAPGLMGLPDSFGPYEAVVSNLPAKAGPVVLRRFVDACAKELLVPGGTLAFVIVNSLAELADGWVGETPFVVSKRVQAKSHTVFMLRKPGESVAFEPSGQGASAGIPDLETYRRTLMPRQCGRHRIPIAGYWGLPEFDTNSFATDLAIQSLEKATAGALVRDFLCVEPGLGIACAWMAKISSPLRIHGQSRDYLALAATESNTKGKGIEFFPEAITETNHRDDASPQGLVDCILAFPDDIPEYDGTGPLWDLAQSRLKRGGSVVVVDTPTAISRLLKRKPGTFQRVSEKRAKGYCALTLRKV
;
A
#
# COMPACT_ATOMS: atom_id res chain seq x y z
N MET A 1 -19.02 1.96 -5.42
CA MET A 1 -18.67 0.53 -5.57
C MET A 1 -17.47 0.47 -6.50
N TYR A 2 -16.30 0.08 -5.99
CA TYR A 2 -15.14 -0.18 -6.86
C TYR A 2 -15.36 -1.51 -7.55
N ASP A 3 -15.56 -1.46 -8.86
CA ASP A 3 -15.42 -2.65 -9.67
C ASP A 3 -13.93 -2.97 -9.80
N LEU A 4 -13.46 -3.99 -9.09
CA LEU A 4 -12.08 -4.48 -9.23
C LEU A 4 -11.90 -5.29 -10.52
N LEU A 5 -12.97 -5.67 -11.23
CA LEU A 5 -12.89 -6.52 -12.43
C LEU A 5 -11.95 -5.96 -13.51
N PRO A 6 -11.93 -4.65 -13.83
CA PRO A 6 -11.00 -4.10 -14.82
C PRO A 6 -9.52 -4.22 -14.42
N LEU A 7 -9.24 -4.45 -13.14
CA LEU A 7 -7.89 -4.63 -12.62
C LEU A 7 -7.52 -6.11 -12.48
N VAL A 8 -8.46 -7.05 -12.67
CA VAL A 8 -8.18 -8.49 -12.69
C VAL A 8 -7.55 -8.86 -14.02
N ASN A 9 -6.36 -9.45 -13.96
CA ASN A 9 -5.67 -10.02 -15.11
C ASN A 9 -6.07 -11.47 -15.34
N LYS A 10 -5.94 -12.28 -14.27
CA LYS A 10 -6.10 -13.72 -14.39
C LYS A 10 -6.63 -14.31 -13.10
N SER A 11 -7.56 -15.25 -13.24
CA SER A 11 -7.93 -16.16 -12.17
C SER A 11 -7.09 -17.43 -12.24
N VAL A 12 -6.54 -17.87 -11.11
CA VAL A 12 -5.72 -19.07 -11.01
C VAL A 12 -6.20 -19.98 -9.89
N ASP A 13 -6.27 -21.28 -10.18
CA ASP A 13 -6.58 -22.28 -9.17
C ASP A 13 -5.31 -22.75 -8.45
N PHE A 14 -5.46 -23.07 -7.18
CA PHE A 14 -4.37 -23.50 -6.32
C PHE A 14 -4.86 -24.49 -5.28
N ALA A 15 -4.13 -25.60 -5.12
CA ALA A 15 -4.44 -26.60 -4.10
C ALA A 15 -3.43 -26.48 -2.95
N TYR A 16 -3.94 -26.42 -1.72
CA TYR A 16 -3.11 -26.36 -0.52
C TYR A 16 -3.76 -27.15 0.62
N ARG A 17 -3.00 -28.09 1.20
CA ARG A 17 -3.45 -28.95 2.32
C ARG A 17 -4.90 -29.47 2.18
N GLY A 18 -5.23 -29.99 1.00
CA GLY A 18 -6.55 -30.56 0.70
C GLY A 18 -7.64 -29.55 0.33
N GLN A 19 -7.38 -28.24 0.45
CA GLN A 19 -8.28 -27.18 0.00
C GLN A 19 -8.00 -26.81 -1.46
N ARG A 20 -9.07 -26.61 -2.24
CA ARG A 20 -9.00 -26.07 -3.60
C ARG A 20 -9.44 -24.61 -3.57
N LEU A 21 -8.50 -23.72 -3.88
CA LEU A 21 -8.67 -22.28 -3.82
C LEU A 21 -8.57 -21.67 -5.22
N SER A 22 -9.17 -20.51 -5.41
CA SER A 22 -9.10 -19.72 -6.66
C SER A 22 -8.76 -18.28 -6.33
N PHE A 23 -7.79 -17.69 -7.04
CA PHE A 23 -7.29 -16.35 -6.80
C PHE A 23 -7.37 -15.49 -8.05
N ASP A 24 -7.97 -14.31 -7.91
CA ASP A 24 -7.85 -13.22 -8.88
C ASP A 24 -6.53 -12.47 -8.65
N LEU A 25 -5.74 -12.40 -9.71
CA LEU A 25 -4.47 -11.70 -9.80
C LEU A 25 -4.65 -10.39 -10.56
N SER A 26 -3.84 -9.38 -10.27
CA SER A 26 -4.01 -8.03 -10.83
C SER A 26 -2.81 -7.57 -11.64
N HIS A 27 -3.05 -6.90 -12.79
CA HIS A 27 -2.00 -6.18 -13.53
C HIS A 27 -1.35 -5.07 -12.70
N ALA A 28 -2.01 -4.60 -11.65
CA ALA A 28 -1.58 -3.51 -10.78
C ALA A 28 -0.92 -3.97 -9.47
N LEU A 29 -0.67 -5.28 -9.31
CA LEU A 29 -0.04 -5.89 -8.13
C LEU A 29 1.11 -6.83 -8.56
N PHE A 30 1.96 -7.20 -7.59
CA PHE A 30 3.19 -7.96 -7.85
C PHE A 30 2.94 -9.30 -8.58
N SER A 31 1.97 -10.09 -8.12
CA SER A 31 1.55 -11.31 -8.83
C SER A 31 0.40 -10.98 -9.78
N SER A 32 0.73 -10.80 -11.07
CA SER A 32 -0.25 -10.42 -12.09
C SER A 32 -0.78 -11.59 -12.92
N PHE A 33 0.03 -12.60 -13.24
CA PHE A 33 -0.37 -13.68 -14.17
C PHE A 33 -0.32 -15.10 -13.57
N SER A 34 0.47 -15.33 -12.53
CA SER A 34 0.51 -16.60 -11.81
C SER A 34 0.87 -16.35 -10.35
N ILE A 35 0.55 -17.32 -9.48
CA ILE A 35 1.04 -17.27 -8.10
C ILE A 35 2.56 -17.31 -8.14
N ASP A 36 3.17 -16.36 -7.45
CA ASP A 36 4.61 -16.18 -7.34
C ASP A 36 5.34 -17.47 -6.91
N ALA A 37 6.53 -17.68 -7.48
CA ALA A 37 7.34 -18.86 -7.22
C ALA A 37 7.81 -18.92 -5.76
N GLY A 38 8.14 -17.77 -5.16
CA GLY A 38 8.47 -17.65 -3.75
C GLY A 38 7.28 -18.01 -2.87
N THR A 39 6.09 -17.46 -3.13
CA THR A 39 4.86 -17.81 -2.39
C THR A 39 4.56 -19.31 -2.46
N ARG A 40 4.67 -19.94 -3.64
CA ARG A 40 4.48 -21.40 -3.79
C ARG A 40 5.50 -22.20 -2.98
N LEU A 41 6.77 -21.80 -3.01
CA LEU A 41 7.83 -22.45 -2.25
C LEU A 41 7.58 -22.31 -0.75
N LEU A 42 7.24 -21.11 -0.26
CA LEU A 42 6.96 -20.88 1.15
C LEU A 42 5.80 -21.76 1.63
N LEU A 43 4.67 -21.74 0.92
CA LEU A 43 3.51 -22.57 1.26
C LEU A 43 3.87 -24.06 1.30
N LYS A 44 4.66 -24.55 0.34
CA LYS A 44 5.15 -25.93 0.33
C LYS A 44 5.98 -26.24 1.59
N GLU A 45 6.92 -25.38 1.95
CA GLU A 45 7.85 -25.65 3.05
C GLU A 45 7.20 -25.53 4.44
N ILE A 46 6.18 -24.68 4.61
CA ILE A 46 5.42 -24.53 5.86
C ILE A 46 4.25 -25.51 5.99
N ALA A 47 3.96 -26.32 4.95
CA ALA A 47 2.77 -27.15 4.90
C ALA A 47 2.64 -28.16 6.05
N HIS A 48 3.74 -28.54 6.70
CA HIS A 48 3.74 -29.50 7.82
C HIS A 48 4.42 -28.94 9.07
N ASP A 49 4.66 -27.63 9.13
CA ASP A 49 5.29 -27.01 10.30
C ASP A 49 4.29 -26.88 11.44
N GLU A 50 4.59 -27.50 12.58
CA GLU A 50 3.70 -27.50 13.74
C GLU A 50 3.44 -26.09 14.30
N GLY A 51 4.44 -25.20 14.23
CA GLY A 51 4.31 -23.82 14.69
C GLY A 51 3.39 -22.98 13.80
N ILE A 52 3.33 -23.27 12.50
CA ILE A 52 2.41 -22.61 11.57
C ILE A 52 1.02 -23.24 11.59
N ILE A 53 0.90 -24.57 11.51
CA ILE A 53 -0.40 -25.24 11.36
C ILE A 53 -1.26 -25.14 12.62
N ASN A 54 -0.63 -25.11 13.80
CA ASN A 54 -1.33 -25.03 15.08
C ASN A 54 -1.47 -23.59 15.60
N ALA A 55 -0.92 -22.59 14.89
CA ALA A 55 -1.01 -21.21 15.29
C ALA A 55 -2.47 -20.73 15.33
N ARG A 56 -2.85 -20.06 16.42
CA ARG A 56 -4.17 -19.45 16.60
C ARG A 56 -4.21 -17.99 16.17
N SER A 57 -3.05 -17.34 16.05
CA SER A 57 -2.86 -15.98 15.52
C SER A 57 -1.78 -15.96 14.46
N ILE A 58 -2.15 -15.57 13.23
CA ILE A 58 -1.26 -15.60 12.07
C ILE A 58 -1.26 -14.22 11.40
N LEU A 59 -0.06 -13.66 11.16
CA LEU A 59 0.13 -12.46 10.32
C LEU A 59 0.70 -12.84 8.96
N ASP A 60 0.04 -12.42 7.88
CA ASP A 60 0.61 -12.32 6.53
C ASP A 60 1.04 -10.88 6.26
N SER A 61 2.34 -10.61 6.34
CA SER A 61 2.93 -9.28 6.21
C SER A 61 3.38 -9.03 4.77
N GLY A 62 2.77 -8.06 4.09
CA GLY A 62 2.91 -7.87 2.64
C GLY A 62 2.05 -8.85 1.85
N CYS A 63 0.76 -8.95 2.19
CA CYS A 63 -0.12 -10.02 1.73
C CYS A 63 -0.38 -10.04 0.21
N GLY A 64 -0.19 -8.92 -0.50
CA GLY A 64 -0.47 -8.81 -1.92
C GLY A 64 -1.92 -9.17 -2.25
N THR A 65 -2.14 -10.14 -3.14
CA THR A 65 -3.50 -10.63 -3.46
C THR A 65 -4.07 -11.59 -2.41
N GLY A 66 -3.35 -11.83 -1.31
CA GLY A 66 -3.78 -12.63 -0.17
C GLY A 66 -3.50 -14.12 -0.29
N VAL A 67 -2.75 -14.58 -1.30
CA VAL A 67 -2.55 -16.02 -1.57
C VAL A 67 -2.02 -16.77 -0.35
N LEU A 68 -1.04 -16.22 0.35
CA LEU A 68 -0.39 -16.85 1.50
C LEU A 68 -1.36 -16.92 2.70
N GLY A 69 -1.84 -15.79 3.18
CA GLY A 69 -2.75 -15.69 4.31
C GLY A 69 -4.09 -16.40 4.09
N ILE A 70 -4.69 -16.31 2.90
CA ILE A 70 -5.97 -16.98 2.59
C ILE A 70 -5.79 -18.51 2.53
N SER A 71 -4.65 -18.99 2.04
CA SER A 71 -4.35 -20.43 2.06
C SER A 71 -4.21 -20.98 3.48
N LEU A 72 -3.56 -20.21 4.37
CA LEU A 72 -3.46 -20.54 5.79
C LEU A 72 -4.82 -20.47 6.48
N ALA A 73 -5.61 -19.42 6.20
CA ALA A 73 -6.98 -19.32 6.69
C ALA A 73 -7.77 -20.56 6.29
N ALA A 74 -7.84 -20.91 5.01
CA ALA A 74 -8.60 -22.06 4.53
C ALA A 74 -8.28 -23.39 5.26
N CYS A 75 -7.05 -23.55 5.75
CA CYS A 75 -6.59 -24.79 6.38
C CYS A 75 -6.54 -24.75 7.92
N SER A 76 -6.67 -23.56 8.51
CA SER A 76 -6.68 -23.34 9.96
C SER A 76 -7.96 -22.58 10.37
N PRO A 77 -9.12 -23.26 10.48
CA PRO A 77 -10.40 -22.62 10.79
C PRO A 77 -10.47 -21.98 12.18
N GLN A 78 -9.63 -22.44 13.11
CA GLN A 78 -9.52 -21.89 14.47
C GLN A 78 -8.58 -20.68 14.56
N ALA A 79 -7.76 -20.44 13.53
CA ALA A 79 -6.82 -19.34 13.53
C ALA A 79 -7.49 -18.03 13.13
N THR A 80 -7.17 -16.96 13.84
CA THR A 80 -7.37 -15.61 13.35
C THR A 80 -6.20 -15.23 12.47
N VAL A 81 -6.49 -14.95 11.21
CA VAL A 81 -5.49 -14.59 10.19
C VAL A 81 -5.64 -13.12 9.85
N VAL A 82 -4.55 -12.38 9.99
CA VAL A 82 -4.43 -10.95 9.69
C VAL A 82 -3.59 -10.78 8.43
N LEU A 83 -4.13 -10.08 7.44
CA LEU A 83 -3.45 -9.71 6.20
C LEU A 83 -3.13 -8.21 6.27
N LYS A 84 -1.84 -7.89 6.19
CA LYS A 84 -1.36 -6.51 6.15
C LYS A 84 -0.65 -6.23 4.84
N ASP A 85 -0.94 -5.10 4.22
CA ASP A 85 -0.17 -4.60 3.10
C ASP A 85 -0.06 -3.08 3.15
N ARG A 86 1.02 -2.52 2.61
CA ARG A 86 1.15 -1.07 2.45
C ARG A 86 0.25 -0.57 1.33
N ASP A 87 -0.09 -1.44 0.39
CA ASP A 87 -0.87 -1.14 -0.79
C ASP A 87 -2.35 -1.41 -0.53
N LEU A 88 -3.15 -0.35 -0.55
CA LEU A 88 -4.58 -0.43 -0.25
C LEU A 88 -5.35 -1.23 -1.32
N LEU A 89 -4.82 -1.36 -2.55
CA LEU A 89 -5.40 -2.25 -3.55
C LEU A 89 -5.11 -3.72 -3.26
N ALA A 90 -3.94 -4.04 -2.67
CA ALA A 90 -3.64 -5.39 -2.20
C ALA A 90 -4.63 -5.82 -1.12
N CYS A 91 -4.96 -4.93 -0.19
CA CYS A 91 -6.00 -5.16 0.82
C CYS A 91 -7.37 -5.42 0.18
N ALA A 92 -7.76 -4.62 -0.82
CA ALA A 92 -9.02 -4.80 -1.55
C ALA A 92 -9.06 -6.13 -2.35
N PHE A 93 -7.97 -6.50 -3.01
CA PHE A 93 -7.85 -7.79 -3.72
C PHE A 93 -7.84 -8.98 -2.77
N SER A 94 -7.27 -8.83 -1.58
CA SER A 94 -7.30 -9.86 -0.54
C SER A 94 -8.73 -10.10 -0.05
N GLU A 95 -9.53 -9.06 0.18
CA GLU A 95 -10.94 -9.21 0.54
C GLU A 95 -11.72 -9.88 -0.61
N ARG A 96 -11.48 -9.46 -1.85
CA ARG A 96 -12.05 -10.10 -3.03
C ARG A 96 -11.69 -11.58 -3.12
N ASN A 97 -10.45 -11.96 -2.82
CA ASN A 97 -10.03 -13.34 -2.86
C ASN A 97 -10.57 -14.15 -1.67
N CYS A 98 -10.78 -13.54 -0.51
CA CYS A 98 -11.56 -14.17 0.57
C CYS A 98 -12.98 -14.48 0.08
N TRP A 99 -13.66 -13.49 -0.53
CA TRP A 99 -14.98 -13.67 -1.15
C TRP A 99 -14.98 -14.79 -2.19
N ARG A 100 -13.99 -14.84 -3.09
CA ARG A 100 -13.87 -15.87 -4.14
C ARG A 100 -13.72 -17.28 -3.59
N ASN A 101 -13.21 -17.42 -2.37
CA ASN A 101 -13.01 -18.69 -1.69
C ASN A 101 -14.09 -18.98 -0.63
N GLY A 102 -15.11 -18.14 -0.49
CA GLY A 102 -16.14 -18.33 0.55
C GLY A 102 -15.64 -18.11 1.97
N ILE A 103 -14.56 -17.34 2.15
CA ILE A 103 -13.96 -17.01 3.44
C ILE A 103 -14.48 -15.63 3.87
N ALA A 104 -15.06 -15.55 5.07
CA ALA A 104 -15.49 -14.28 5.64
C ALA A 104 -14.28 -13.38 5.92
N ALA A 105 -14.39 -12.10 5.58
CA ALA A 105 -13.34 -11.12 5.81
C ALA A 105 -13.92 -9.79 6.31
N ARG A 106 -13.12 -9.07 7.11
CA ARG A 106 -13.37 -7.70 7.55
C ARG A 106 -12.19 -6.84 7.13
N ARG A 107 -12.44 -5.80 6.34
CA ARG A 107 -11.38 -4.91 5.83
C ARG A 107 -11.44 -3.56 6.54
N PHE A 108 -10.30 -3.07 6.97
CA PHE A 108 -10.13 -1.76 7.59
C PHE A 108 -9.44 -0.79 6.61
N GLY A 109 -9.76 0.49 6.71
CA GLY A 109 -9.11 1.56 5.96
C GLY A 109 -7.86 2.11 6.65
N HIS A 110 -7.19 3.06 6.03
CA HIS A 110 -5.96 3.70 6.55
C HIS A 110 -6.19 4.50 7.84
N LEU A 111 -7.44 4.86 8.15
CA LEU A 111 -7.82 5.51 9.41
C LEU A 111 -8.29 4.51 10.49
N GLY A 112 -8.15 3.20 10.25
CA GLY A 112 -8.51 2.15 11.19
C GLY A 112 -10.01 1.80 11.25
N ALA A 113 -10.87 2.55 10.55
CA ALA A 113 -12.29 2.25 10.44
C ALA A 113 -12.54 1.00 9.58
N GLU A 114 -13.51 0.18 9.98
CA GLU A 114 -13.98 -0.94 9.15
C GLU A 114 -14.74 -0.40 7.93
N LEU A 115 -14.42 -0.94 6.77
CA LEU A 115 -14.96 -0.53 5.49
C LEU A 115 -16.08 -1.48 5.05
N PRO A 116 -17.06 -0.99 4.28
CA PRO A 116 -18.10 -1.84 3.74
C PRO A 116 -17.52 -2.91 2.79
N PRO A 117 -18.14 -4.11 2.73
CA PRO A 117 -17.68 -5.16 1.84
C PRO A 117 -17.68 -4.75 0.36
N ILE A 118 -16.66 -5.19 -0.39
CA ILE A 118 -16.49 -4.84 -1.81
C ILE A 118 -17.58 -5.46 -2.69
N THR A 119 -18.08 -6.66 -2.35
CA THR A 119 -19.06 -7.40 -3.17
C THR A 119 -20.38 -7.63 -2.43
N LYS A 120 -21.50 -7.55 -3.16
CA LYS A 120 -22.85 -7.80 -2.60
C LYS A 120 -23.46 -9.17 -2.94
N ARG A 121 -22.88 -9.94 -3.87
CA ARG A 121 -23.41 -11.25 -4.30
C ARG A 121 -22.34 -12.33 -4.17
N TYR A 122 -22.65 -13.37 -3.41
CA TYR A 122 -21.81 -14.55 -3.26
C TYR A 122 -21.96 -15.49 -4.47
N PRO A 123 -20.87 -16.00 -5.04
CA PRO A 123 -20.91 -17.20 -5.85
C PRO A 123 -21.44 -18.36 -4.99
N LYS A 124 -22.06 -19.36 -5.62
CA LYS A 124 -22.35 -20.62 -4.92
C LYS A 124 -21.02 -21.33 -4.68
N HIS A 125 -20.57 -21.38 -3.41
CA HIS A 125 -19.37 -22.11 -3.02
C HIS A 125 -19.74 -23.46 -2.43
N LYS A 126 -18.79 -24.40 -2.47
CA LYS A 126 -18.81 -25.55 -1.57
C LYS A 126 -18.63 -25.00 -0.14
N ALA A 127 -19.44 -25.44 0.81
CA ALA A 127 -19.34 -24.96 2.19
C ALA A 127 -17.93 -25.27 2.73
N LEU A 128 -17.20 -24.23 3.12
CA LEU A 128 -16.00 -24.38 3.95
C LEU A 128 -16.44 -24.70 5.39
N PRO A 129 -15.59 -25.37 6.18
CA PRO A 129 -15.83 -25.50 7.61
C PRO A 129 -16.08 -24.13 8.23
N PRO A 130 -17.06 -23.99 9.14
CA PRO A 130 -17.27 -22.74 9.85
C PRO A 130 -15.98 -22.33 10.57
N ARG A 131 -15.61 -21.06 10.41
CA ARG A 131 -14.42 -20.48 11.04
C ARG A 131 -14.77 -19.88 12.39
N ALA A 132 -13.79 -19.89 13.30
CA ALA A 132 -13.90 -19.20 14.58
C ALA A 132 -13.91 -17.67 14.41
N SER A 133 -13.18 -17.15 13.42
CA SER A 133 -13.09 -15.72 13.14
C SER A 133 -12.98 -15.41 11.64
N PRO A 134 -13.46 -14.23 11.20
CA PRO A 134 -13.20 -13.73 9.86
C PRO A 134 -11.71 -13.40 9.69
N VAL A 135 -11.24 -13.42 8.44
CA VAL A 135 -9.91 -12.88 8.09
C VAL A 135 -9.94 -11.37 8.30
N LEU A 136 -8.95 -10.83 9.00
CA LEU A 136 -8.81 -9.39 9.20
C LEU A 136 -7.86 -8.84 8.15
N ILE A 137 -8.23 -7.76 7.48
CA ILE A 137 -7.43 -7.17 6.40
C ILE A 137 -7.27 -5.68 6.69
N ALA A 138 -6.04 -5.19 6.77
CA ALA A 138 -5.81 -3.78 7.07
C ALA A 138 -4.52 -3.25 6.43
N PRO A 139 -4.38 -1.93 6.26
CA PRO A 139 -3.12 -1.35 5.85
C PRO A 139 -2.05 -1.57 6.92
N GLY A 140 -0.81 -1.75 6.49
CA GLY A 140 0.32 -1.95 7.40
C GLY A 140 1.67 -1.76 6.74
N LEU A 141 2.63 -1.30 7.53
CA LEU A 141 4.03 -1.18 7.11
C LEU A 141 4.85 -2.29 7.78
N MET A 142 5.75 -2.92 7.03
CA MET A 142 6.55 -4.04 7.52
C MET A 142 7.48 -3.64 8.66
N GLY A 143 7.38 -4.34 9.79
CA GLY A 143 8.27 -4.13 10.93
C GLY A 143 7.90 -2.94 11.80
N LEU A 144 6.66 -2.45 11.69
CA LEU A 144 6.04 -1.61 12.70
C LEU A 144 5.16 -2.45 13.63
N PRO A 145 4.88 -1.95 14.85
CA PRO A 145 3.91 -2.56 15.74
C PRO A 145 2.54 -2.72 15.07
N ASP A 146 1.81 -3.76 15.47
CA ASP A 146 0.49 -4.05 14.94
C ASP A 146 -0.51 -4.23 16.08
N SER A 147 -1.64 -3.52 16.01
CA SER A 147 -2.67 -3.52 17.05
C SER A 147 -3.42 -4.85 17.16
N PHE A 148 -3.39 -5.69 16.12
CA PHE A 148 -3.96 -7.04 16.17
C PHE A 148 -3.00 -8.07 16.77
N GLY A 149 -1.70 -7.74 16.85
CA GLY A 149 -0.66 -8.63 17.37
C GLY A 149 -0.55 -8.60 18.89
N PRO A 150 0.45 -9.31 19.46
CA PRO A 150 1.43 -10.17 18.79
C PRO A 150 0.82 -11.43 18.15
N TYR A 151 1.67 -12.25 17.52
CA TYR A 151 1.26 -13.41 16.72
C TYR A 151 2.00 -14.69 17.14
N GLU A 152 1.33 -15.83 17.03
CA GLU A 152 1.94 -17.15 17.14
C GLU A 152 2.72 -17.52 15.86
N ALA A 153 2.28 -17.03 14.70
CA ALA A 153 2.97 -17.17 13.43
C ALA A 153 3.01 -15.87 12.62
N VAL A 154 4.16 -15.56 12.04
CA VAL A 154 4.31 -14.48 11.05
C VAL A 154 4.84 -15.10 9.77
N VAL A 155 4.17 -14.82 8.65
CA VAL A 155 4.57 -15.27 7.32
C VAL A 155 4.73 -14.10 6.36
N SER A 156 5.69 -14.19 5.43
CA SER A 156 5.89 -13.12 4.45
C SER A 156 6.65 -13.57 3.20
N ASN A 157 6.23 -13.07 2.03
CA ASN A 157 7.05 -13.05 0.82
C ASN A 157 7.75 -11.68 0.73
N LEU A 158 9.02 -11.62 1.16
CA LEU A 158 9.72 -10.36 1.38
C LEU A 158 9.98 -9.61 0.06
N PRO A 159 9.47 -8.37 -0.10
CA PRO A 159 9.64 -7.62 -1.33
C PRO A 159 11.04 -7.02 -1.42
N ALA A 160 11.87 -7.50 -2.36
CA ALA A 160 13.23 -6.98 -2.58
C ALA A 160 13.28 -5.45 -2.76
N LYS A 161 12.22 -4.86 -3.37
CA LYS A 161 12.08 -3.41 -3.58
C LYS A 161 11.98 -2.57 -2.30
N ALA A 162 11.67 -3.18 -1.14
CA ALA A 162 11.67 -2.47 0.14
C ALA A 162 13.10 -2.13 0.60
N GLY A 163 14.10 -2.86 0.11
CA GLY A 163 15.51 -2.65 0.40
C GLY A 163 15.97 -3.35 1.70
N PRO A 164 17.26 -3.72 1.81
CA PRO A 164 17.81 -4.48 2.94
C PRO A 164 17.51 -3.90 4.32
N VAL A 165 17.51 -2.57 4.47
CA VAL A 165 17.29 -1.91 5.76
C VAL A 165 15.88 -2.18 6.30
N VAL A 166 14.86 -2.11 5.44
CA VAL A 166 13.47 -2.37 5.84
C VAL A 166 13.28 -3.86 6.14
N LEU A 167 13.87 -4.73 5.30
CA LEU A 167 13.76 -6.18 5.49
C LEU A 167 14.44 -6.65 6.79
N ARG A 168 15.62 -6.13 7.12
CA ARG A 168 16.28 -6.37 8.42
C ARG A 168 15.40 -5.90 9.58
N ARG A 169 14.88 -4.67 9.52
CA ARG A 169 14.00 -4.12 10.55
C ARG A 169 12.74 -4.97 10.76
N PHE A 170 12.19 -5.54 9.70
CA PHE A 170 11.07 -6.48 9.81
C PHE A 170 11.45 -7.76 10.58
N VAL A 171 12.60 -8.36 10.31
CA VAL A 171 13.10 -9.53 11.08
C VAL A 171 13.31 -9.16 12.55
N ASP A 172 13.91 -8.00 12.83
CA ASP A 172 14.10 -7.48 14.18
C ASP A 172 12.77 -7.25 14.92
N ALA A 173 11.78 -6.67 14.25
CA ALA A 173 10.45 -6.43 14.82
C ALA A 173 9.73 -7.75 15.13
N CYS A 174 9.90 -8.78 14.28
CA CYS A 174 9.39 -10.11 14.60
C CYS A 174 10.00 -10.66 15.89
N ALA A 175 11.31 -10.52 16.07
CA ALA A 175 11.98 -10.94 17.29
C ALA A 175 11.52 -10.14 18.53
N LYS A 176 11.32 -8.82 18.39
CA LYS A 176 11.04 -7.93 19.52
C LYS A 176 9.57 -7.92 19.93
N GLU A 177 8.66 -7.74 18.98
CA GLU A 177 7.28 -7.33 19.27
C GLU A 177 6.20 -8.09 18.50
N LEU A 178 6.45 -8.52 17.25
CA LEU A 178 5.37 -9.14 16.46
C LEU A 178 5.13 -10.60 16.80
N LEU A 179 6.14 -11.35 17.26
CA LEU A 179 5.96 -12.73 17.70
C LEU A 179 5.87 -12.86 19.22
N VAL A 180 4.98 -13.73 19.68
CA VAL A 180 5.00 -14.25 21.05
C VAL A 180 6.23 -15.16 21.26
N PRO A 181 6.70 -15.34 22.52
CA PRO A 181 7.68 -16.38 22.83
C PRO A 181 7.22 -17.76 22.31
N GLY A 182 8.15 -18.51 21.72
CA GLY A 182 7.87 -19.81 21.09
C GLY A 182 7.22 -19.74 19.70
N GLY A 183 6.83 -18.56 19.21
CA GLY A 183 6.20 -18.37 17.90
C GLY A 183 7.15 -18.54 16.70
N THR A 184 6.56 -18.71 15.52
CA THR A 184 7.30 -19.03 14.27
C THR A 184 7.26 -17.88 13.27
N LEU A 185 8.42 -17.44 12.80
CA LEU A 185 8.56 -16.59 11.62
C LEU A 185 8.94 -17.47 10.43
N ALA A 186 8.15 -17.44 9.36
CA ALA A 186 8.48 -18.11 8.10
C ALA A 186 8.43 -17.11 6.94
N PHE A 187 9.57 -16.85 6.30
CA PHE A 187 9.60 -15.95 5.15
C PHE A 187 10.34 -16.54 3.96
N VAL A 188 10.02 -16.03 2.78
CA VAL A 188 10.73 -16.33 1.54
C VAL A 188 11.32 -15.05 0.97
N ILE A 189 12.52 -15.16 0.43
CA ILE A 189 13.25 -14.05 -0.18
C ILE A 189 13.95 -14.52 -1.46
N VAL A 190 14.17 -13.61 -2.40
CA VAL A 190 14.96 -13.90 -3.61
C VAL A 190 16.39 -14.28 -3.25
N ASN A 191 17.00 -15.20 -4.02
CA ASN A 191 18.33 -15.73 -3.74
C ASN A 191 19.42 -14.65 -3.63
N SER A 192 19.30 -13.56 -4.39
CA SER A 192 20.26 -12.44 -4.36
C SER A 192 20.33 -11.70 -3.02
N LEU A 193 19.36 -11.92 -2.11
CA LEU A 193 19.33 -11.33 -0.77
C LEU A 193 19.47 -12.38 0.34
N ALA A 194 19.64 -13.67 0.01
CA ALA A 194 19.63 -14.75 1.00
C ALA A 194 20.81 -14.64 1.99
N GLU A 195 22.02 -14.33 1.50
CA GLU A 195 23.19 -14.15 2.37
C GLU A 195 23.05 -12.95 3.32
N LEU A 196 22.42 -11.86 2.85
CA LEU A 196 22.09 -10.73 3.71
C LEU A 196 21.07 -11.14 4.78
N ALA A 197 20.07 -11.94 4.41
CA ALA A 197 19.08 -12.47 5.34
C ALA A 197 19.71 -13.39 6.40
N ASP A 198 20.69 -14.23 6.04
CA ASP A 198 21.46 -15.02 7.01
C ASP A 198 22.13 -14.11 8.06
N GLY A 199 22.72 -12.99 7.61
CA GLY A 199 23.31 -11.99 8.50
C GLY A 199 22.28 -11.35 9.44
N TRP A 200 21.11 -10.93 8.92
CA TRP A 200 20.05 -10.35 9.76
C TRP A 200 19.55 -11.33 10.81
N VAL A 201 19.33 -12.59 10.41
CA VAL A 201 18.87 -13.64 11.33
C VAL A 201 19.92 -13.92 12.40
N GLY A 202 21.21 -13.97 12.04
CA GLY A 202 22.32 -14.19 12.98
C GLY A 202 22.47 -13.09 14.05
N GLU A 203 21.90 -11.90 13.83
CA GLU A 203 21.87 -10.80 14.79
C GLU A 203 20.64 -10.84 15.72
N THR A 204 19.74 -11.80 15.53
CA THR A 204 18.53 -11.97 16.34
C THR A 204 18.63 -13.18 17.26
N PRO A 205 17.79 -13.28 18.32
CA PRO A 205 17.73 -14.48 19.15
C PRO A 205 17.04 -15.67 18.48
N PHE A 206 16.62 -15.59 17.21
CA PHE A 206 15.89 -16.67 16.55
C PHE A 206 16.71 -17.96 16.45
N VAL A 207 16.05 -19.10 16.66
CA VAL A 207 16.59 -20.42 16.33
C VAL A 207 16.13 -20.79 14.92
N VAL A 208 17.06 -21.04 14.01
CA VAL A 208 16.74 -21.47 12.64
C VAL A 208 16.25 -22.93 12.67
N SER A 209 14.94 -23.13 12.46
CA SER A 209 14.37 -24.48 12.36
C SER A 209 14.56 -25.07 10.96
N LYS A 210 14.52 -24.23 9.92
CA LYS A 210 14.67 -24.66 8.54
C LYS A 210 15.19 -23.53 7.64
N ARG A 211 16.09 -23.87 6.72
CA ARG A 211 16.52 -23.00 5.61
C ARG A 211 16.53 -23.83 4.32
N VAL A 212 15.73 -23.45 3.34
CA VAL A 212 15.62 -24.17 2.06
C VAL A 212 15.89 -23.23 0.91
N GLN A 213 16.99 -23.46 0.20
CA GLN A 213 17.31 -22.71 -1.01
C GLN A 213 16.83 -23.49 -2.23
N ALA A 214 16.02 -22.84 -3.07
CA ALA A 214 15.55 -23.35 -4.34
C ALA A 214 16.17 -22.56 -5.50
N LYS A 215 15.68 -22.78 -6.73
CA LYS A 215 16.24 -22.20 -7.97
C LYS A 215 16.36 -20.67 -7.93
N SER A 216 15.37 -19.97 -7.38
CA SER A 216 15.31 -18.49 -7.39
C SER A 216 15.03 -17.85 -6.03
N HIS A 217 14.62 -18.64 -5.05
CA HIS A 217 14.20 -18.15 -3.74
C HIS A 217 14.74 -19.06 -2.62
N THR A 218 14.91 -18.47 -1.44
CA THR A 218 15.26 -19.15 -0.20
C THR A 218 14.16 -18.94 0.82
N VAL A 219 13.70 -20.02 1.45
CA VAL A 219 12.78 -20.00 2.59
C VAL A 219 13.57 -20.10 3.89
N PHE A 220 13.19 -19.27 4.85
CA PHE A 220 13.65 -19.28 6.22
C PHE A 220 12.48 -19.60 7.14
N MET A 221 12.69 -20.50 8.08
CA MET A 221 11.77 -20.76 9.19
C MET A 221 12.54 -20.67 10.49
N LEU A 222 12.05 -19.80 11.36
CA LEU A 222 12.73 -19.30 12.54
C LEU A 222 11.78 -19.40 13.72
N ARG A 223 12.29 -19.87 14.86
CA ARG A 223 11.50 -19.95 16.10
C ARG A 223 12.02 -18.96 17.12
N LYS A 224 11.12 -18.12 17.66
CA LYS A 224 11.45 -17.22 18.76
C LYS A 224 11.69 -18.05 20.02
N PRO A 225 12.82 -17.91 20.73
CA PRO A 225 13.03 -18.64 21.97
C PRO A 225 11.96 -18.34 23.01
N GLY A 226 11.71 -19.30 23.89
CA GLY A 226 10.72 -19.24 24.97
C GLY A 226 9.61 -20.27 24.80
N GLU A 227 8.88 -20.49 25.89
CA GLU A 227 7.71 -21.37 25.89
C GLU A 227 6.58 -20.76 25.06
N SER A 228 5.88 -21.60 24.31
CA SER A 228 4.79 -21.16 23.44
C SER A 228 3.67 -20.56 24.29
N VAL A 229 3.46 -19.26 24.14
CA VAL A 229 2.35 -18.57 24.78
C VAL A 229 1.19 -18.51 23.80
N ALA A 230 0.09 -19.17 24.17
CA ALA A 230 -1.11 -19.16 23.36
C ALA A 230 -1.73 -17.74 23.40
N PHE A 231 -1.96 -17.12 22.25
CA PHE A 231 -2.45 -15.75 22.15
C PHE A 231 -3.67 -15.66 21.24
N GLU A 232 -4.75 -15.08 21.77
CA GLU A 232 -5.93 -14.71 20.98
C GLU A 232 -5.84 -13.23 20.61
N PRO A 233 -5.84 -12.90 19.32
CA PRO A 233 -5.70 -11.51 18.88
C PRO A 233 -6.94 -10.73 19.28
N SER A 234 -6.71 -9.53 19.81
CA SER A 234 -7.81 -8.66 20.20
C SER A 234 -8.62 -8.28 18.95
N GLY A 235 -9.94 -8.51 18.98
CA GLY A 235 -10.85 -8.08 17.92
C GLY A 235 -11.11 -6.57 17.92
N GLN A 236 -10.38 -5.81 18.75
CA GLN A 236 -10.44 -4.36 18.82
C GLN A 236 -9.77 -3.80 17.56
N GLY A 237 -10.39 -2.78 16.96
CA GLY A 237 -10.10 -2.32 15.60
C GLY A 237 -8.63 -1.96 15.33
N ALA A 238 -8.30 -1.83 14.04
CA ALA A 238 -6.97 -1.37 13.62
C ALA A 238 -6.68 0.01 14.24
N SER A 239 -5.44 0.25 14.69
CA SER A 239 -5.07 1.56 15.24
C SER A 239 -5.36 2.67 14.23
N ALA A 240 -6.10 3.69 14.66
CA ALA A 240 -6.43 4.84 13.83
C ALA A 240 -5.22 5.78 13.73
N GLY A 241 -4.91 6.22 12.51
CA GLY A 241 -3.95 7.28 12.25
C GLY A 241 -2.62 6.81 11.66
N ILE A 242 -1.81 7.80 11.28
CA ILE A 242 -0.57 7.60 10.55
C ILE A 242 0.52 7.05 11.48
N PRO A 243 1.24 5.99 11.08
CA PRO A 243 2.26 5.38 11.92
C PRO A 243 3.46 6.31 12.10
N ASP A 244 4.20 6.12 13.19
CA ASP A 244 5.52 6.72 13.32
C ASP A 244 6.47 6.14 12.27
N LEU A 245 7.04 7.03 11.45
CA LEU A 245 7.93 6.70 10.35
C LEU A 245 9.42 6.86 10.70
N GLU A 246 9.79 7.08 11.96
CA GLU A 246 11.20 7.20 12.35
C GLU A 246 12.03 5.98 11.90
N THR A 247 11.46 4.78 12.05
CA THR A 247 12.06 3.51 11.59
C THR A 247 12.04 3.34 10.07
N TYR A 248 11.49 4.28 9.32
CA TYR A 248 11.56 4.33 7.85
C TYR A 248 12.41 5.49 7.35
N ARG A 249 12.71 6.48 8.21
CA ARG A 249 13.45 7.68 7.83
C ARG A 249 14.85 7.30 7.38
N ARG A 250 15.22 7.81 6.20
CA ARG A 250 16.54 7.65 5.57
C ARG A 250 17.33 8.95 5.61
N THR A 251 16.67 10.06 5.28
CA THR A 251 17.28 11.39 5.25
C THR A 251 16.33 12.41 5.87
N LEU A 252 16.88 13.51 6.35
CA LEU A 252 16.12 14.73 6.64
C LEU A 252 17.03 15.89 6.26
N MET A 253 16.73 16.54 5.13
CA MET A 253 17.58 17.60 4.62
C MET A 253 16.79 18.67 3.85
N PRO A 254 17.31 19.92 3.77
CA PRO A 254 16.69 20.96 2.97
C PRO A 254 16.82 20.67 1.47
N ARG A 255 15.68 20.42 0.81
CA ARG A 255 15.57 20.17 -0.64
C ARG A 255 15.21 21.43 -1.40
N GLN A 256 15.78 21.59 -2.59
CA GLN A 256 15.40 22.67 -3.49
C GLN A 256 14.00 22.39 -4.07
N CYS A 257 13.05 23.29 -3.84
CA CYS A 257 11.67 23.20 -4.29
C CYS A 257 11.29 24.53 -4.95
N GLY A 258 11.44 24.62 -6.27
CA GLY A 258 11.35 25.90 -6.99
C GLY A 258 12.44 26.86 -6.51
N ARG A 259 12.08 28.03 -5.99
CA ARG A 259 13.02 29.02 -5.41
C ARG A 259 13.30 28.82 -3.92
N HIS A 260 12.65 27.84 -3.27
CA HIS A 260 12.70 27.67 -1.82
C HIS A 260 13.48 26.42 -1.42
N ARG A 261 14.05 26.45 -0.22
CA ARG A 261 14.63 25.26 0.41
C ARG A 261 13.73 24.80 1.54
N ILE A 262 13.24 23.57 1.45
CA ILE A 262 12.27 23.02 2.39
C ILE A 262 12.86 21.75 3.01
N PRO A 263 12.93 21.64 4.35
CA PRO A 263 13.30 20.39 5.00
C PRO A 263 12.28 19.30 4.63
N ILE A 264 12.76 18.21 4.05
CA ILE A 264 11.95 17.05 3.68
C ILE A 264 12.65 15.80 4.20
N ALA A 265 11.90 14.98 4.91
CA ALA A 265 12.32 13.63 5.26
C ALA A 265 12.14 12.69 4.06
N GLY A 266 13.20 11.96 3.74
CA GLY A 266 13.14 10.84 2.81
C GLY A 266 12.93 9.52 3.57
N TYR A 267 12.18 8.59 2.97
CA TYR A 267 11.83 7.31 3.59
C TYR A 267 12.22 6.14 2.70
N TRP A 268 12.73 5.06 3.30
CA TRP A 268 12.96 3.81 2.61
C TRP A 268 11.64 3.25 2.04
N GLY A 269 11.67 2.73 0.82
CA GLY A 269 10.48 2.16 0.17
C GLY A 269 9.62 3.14 -0.61
N LEU A 270 9.95 4.44 -0.60
CA LEU A 270 9.42 5.46 -1.51
C LEU A 270 10.51 5.97 -2.46
N PRO A 271 10.16 6.37 -3.70
CA PRO A 271 11.12 7.04 -4.57
C PRO A 271 11.54 8.40 -3.99
N GLU A 272 12.55 9.00 -4.60
CA GLU A 272 13.03 10.34 -4.23
C GLU A 272 13.53 10.43 -2.77
N PHE A 273 13.89 9.33 -2.10
CA PHE A 273 14.33 9.36 -0.69
C PHE A 273 15.60 10.20 -0.46
N ASP A 274 16.44 10.43 -1.48
CA ASP A 274 17.64 11.27 -1.40
C ASP A 274 17.53 12.53 -2.27
N THR A 275 17.03 12.41 -3.50
CA THR A 275 16.98 13.53 -4.46
C THR A 275 15.60 13.66 -5.08
N ASN A 276 15.23 14.88 -5.47
CA ASN A 276 13.99 15.11 -6.22
C ASN A 276 14.08 14.46 -7.61
N SER A 277 12.93 14.01 -8.11
CA SER A 277 12.76 13.60 -9.49
C SER A 277 12.55 14.81 -10.41
N PHE A 278 12.89 14.64 -11.69
CA PHE A 278 12.56 15.65 -12.70
C PHE A 278 11.05 15.89 -12.83
N ALA A 279 10.22 14.87 -12.54
CA ALA A 279 8.76 15.01 -12.52
C ALA A 279 8.32 15.96 -11.40
N THR A 280 8.81 15.77 -10.17
CA THR A 280 8.51 16.64 -9.02
C THR A 280 8.98 18.08 -9.25
N ASP A 281 10.19 18.27 -9.76
CA ASP A 281 10.70 19.62 -10.06
C ASP A 281 9.85 20.31 -11.14
N LEU A 282 9.42 19.57 -12.16
CA LEU A 282 8.56 20.08 -13.23
C LEU A 282 7.14 20.38 -12.72
N ALA A 283 6.62 19.56 -11.80
CA ALA A 283 5.35 19.77 -11.13
C ALA A 283 5.35 21.09 -10.35
N ILE A 284 6.37 21.32 -9.51
CA ILE A 284 6.50 22.54 -8.71
C ILE A 284 6.57 23.78 -9.61
N GLN A 285 7.37 23.75 -10.67
CA GLN A 285 7.47 24.87 -11.61
C GLN A 285 6.15 25.17 -12.34
N SER A 286 5.36 24.13 -12.60
CA SER A 286 4.06 24.26 -13.27
C SER A 286 3.00 24.76 -12.29
N LEU A 287 3.02 24.27 -11.04
CA LEU A 287 2.16 24.76 -9.96
C LEU A 287 2.41 26.24 -9.66
N GLU A 288 3.69 26.67 -9.56
CA GLU A 288 4.05 28.09 -9.32
C GLU A 288 3.38 29.02 -10.34
N LYS A 289 3.27 28.60 -11.61
CA LYS A 289 2.55 29.34 -12.65
C LYS A 289 1.03 29.18 -12.54
N ALA A 290 0.56 27.96 -12.28
CA ALA A 290 -0.87 27.63 -12.24
C ALA A 290 -1.61 28.30 -11.08
N THR A 291 -0.91 28.60 -9.98
CA THR A 291 -1.45 29.23 -8.77
C THR A 291 -0.99 30.68 -8.59
N ALA A 292 -0.23 31.25 -9.55
CA ALA A 292 0.21 32.64 -9.50
C ALA A 292 -0.98 33.60 -9.37
N GLY A 293 -1.03 34.35 -8.28
CA GLY A 293 -2.11 35.31 -7.99
C GLY A 293 -3.45 34.69 -7.58
N ALA A 294 -3.53 33.36 -7.43
CA ALA A 294 -4.73 32.67 -6.96
C ALA A 294 -4.65 32.38 -5.45
N LEU A 295 -5.78 32.53 -4.75
CA LEU A 295 -5.90 32.06 -3.37
C LEU A 295 -6.25 30.56 -3.40
N VAL A 296 -5.28 29.71 -3.05
CA VAL A 296 -5.47 28.26 -2.93
C VAL A 296 -5.76 27.92 -1.48
N ARG A 297 -7.02 27.61 -1.14
CA ARG A 297 -7.43 27.18 0.20
C ARG A 297 -7.42 25.68 0.34
N ASP A 298 -7.81 24.97 -0.72
CA ASP A 298 -7.95 23.53 -0.76
C ASP A 298 -7.12 22.99 -1.95
N PHE A 299 -6.10 22.18 -1.65
CA PHE A 299 -5.22 21.57 -2.64
C PHE A 299 -5.32 20.05 -2.59
N LEU A 300 -5.48 19.40 -3.74
CA LEU A 300 -5.48 17.94 -3.87
C LEU A 300 -4.23 17.48 -4.64
N CYS A 301 -3.49 16.53 -4.08
CA CYS A 301 -2.39 15.87 -4.75
C CYS A 301 -2.67 14.36 -4.88
N VAL A 302 -2.80 13.89 -6.13
CA VAL A 302 -2.93 12.47 -6.46
C VAL A 302 -1.54 11.87 -6.61
N GLU A 303 -1.31 10.76 -5.91
CA GLU A 303 -0.03 10.08 -5.73
C GLU A 303 1.08 11.04 -5.23
N PRO A 304 0.97 11.57 -3.99
CA PRO A 304 1.87 12.61 -3.49
C PRO A 304 3.28 12.11 -3.18
N GLY A 305 3.52 10.80 -3.12
CA GLY A 305 4.83 10.21 -2.82
C GLY A 305 5.37 10.65 -1.46
N LEU A 306 6.54 11.29 -1.44
CA LEU A 306 7.11 11.91 -0.22
C LEU A 306 6.38 13.19 0.22
N GLY A 307 5.45 13.71 -0.59
CA GLY A 307 4.76 14.96 -0.32
C GLY A 307 5.60 16.20 -0.61
N ILE A 308 6.63 16.13 -1.46
CA ILE A 308 7.52 17.28 -1.76
C ILE A 308 6.72 18.47 -2.32
N ALA A 309 5.87 18.22 -3.33
CA ALA A 309 5.00 19.24 -3.91
C ALA A 309 3.97 19.76 -2.89
N CYS A 310 3.46 18.89 -2.02
CA CYS A 310 2.54 19.28 -0.93
C CYS A 310 3.26 20.18 0.09
N ALA A 311 4.48 19.84 0.48
CA ALA A 311 5.30 20.62 1.40
C ALA A 311 5.71 21.97 0.80
N TRP A 312 5.92 22.04 -0.52
CA TRP A 312 6.07 23.29 -1.25
C TRP A 312 4.78 24.11 -1.24
N MET A 313 3.63 23.52 -1.59
CA MET A 313 2.34 24.21 -1.56
C MET A 313 2.04 24.78 -0.17
N ALA A 314 2.31 23.98 0.85
CA ALA A 314 2.21 24.34 2.26
C ALA A 314 3.05 25.58 2.61
N LYS A 315 4.27 25.67 2.08
CA LYS A 315 5.17 26.80 2.36
C LYS A 315 4.77 28.07 1.61
N ILE A 316 4.25 27.95 0.39
CA ILE A 316 4.07 29.09 -0.52
C ILE A 316 2.67 29.67 -0.48
N SER A 317 1.65 28.82 -0.54
CA SER A 317 0.26 29.26 -0.60
C SER A 317 -0.44 29.21 0.76
N SER A 318 0.17 28.54 1.76
CA SER A 318 -0.41 28.29 3.09
C SER A 318 -1.90 27.91 3.01
N PRO A 319 -2.26 26.88 2.22
CA PRO A 319 -3.65 26.45 2.10
C PRO A 319 -4.20 26.06 3.46
N LEU A 320 -5.51 26.16 3.63
CA LEU A 320 -6.17 25.66 4.85
C LEU A 320 -6.10 24.12 4.89
N ARG A 321 -6.23 23.47 3.73
CA ARG A 321 -6.32 22.01 3.62
C ARG A 321 -5.47 21.47 2.46
N ILE A 322 -4.79 20.37 2.73
CA ILE A 322 -4.14 19.53 1.71
C ILE A 322 -4.75 18.14 1.74
N HIS A 323 -5.25 17.69 0.61
CA HIS A 323 -5.75 16.34 0.39
C HIS A 323 -4.67 15.53 -0.33
N GLY A 324 -4.23 14.42 0.25
CA GLY A 324 -3.31 13.49 -0.40
C GLY A 324 -4.06 12.23 -0.80
N GLN A 325 -4.20 11.96 -2.10
CA GLN A 325 -4.91 10.78 -2.58
C GLN A 325 -3.92 9.74 -3.09
N SER A 326 -3.88 8.55 -2.49
CA SER A 326 -2.97 7.48 -2.91
C SER A 326 -3.49 6.10 -2.49
N ARG A 327 -2.99 5.06 -3.15
CA ARG A 327 -3.10 3.68 -2.67
C ARG A 327 -1.91 3.21 -1.82
N ASP A 328 -0.81 3.98 -1.78
CA ASP A 328 0.38 3.64 -0.99
C ASP A 328 0.28 4.28 0.40
N TYR A 329 0.05 3.45 1.41
CA TYR A 329 -0.08 3.89 2.79
C TYR A 329 1.18 4.59 3.31
N LEU A 330 2.37 4.18 2.86
CA LEU A 330 3.62 4.83 3.23
C LEU A 330 3.72 6.23 2.60
N ALA A 331 3.21 6.43 1.37
CA ALA A 331 3.20 7.74 0.71
C ALA A 331 2.27 8.73 1.42
N LEU A 332 1.08 8.29 1.83
CA LEU A 332 0.16 9.10 2.64
C LEU A 332 0.82 9.49 3.98
N ALA A 333 1.43 8.52 4.66
CA ALA A 333 2.15 8.74 5.92
C ALA A 333 3.32 9.71 5.79
N ALA A 334 4.14 9.53 4.75
CA ALA A 334 5.29 10.40 4.49
C ALA A 334 4.84 11.83 4.15
N THR A 335 3.78 11.96 3.36
CA THR A 335 3.23 13.26 2.98
C THR A 335 2.69 14.02 4.18
N GLU A 336 1.94 13.37 5.07
CA GLU A 336 1.49 13.99 6.32
C GLU A 336 2.69 14.43 7.17
N SER A 337 3.65 13.53 7.40
CA SER A 337 4.83 13.84 8.21
C SER A 337 5.63 15.03 7.65
N ASN A 338 5.75 15.15 6.33
CA ASN A 338 6.48 16.25 5.67
C ASN A 338 5.67 17.56 5.57
N THR A 339 4.36 17.52 5.82
CA THR A 339 3.47 18.71 5.81
C THR A 339 3.07 19.18 7.21
N LYS A 340 3.22 18.31 8.22
CA LYS A 340 2.92 18.58 9.63
C LYS A 340 3.62 19.84 10.17
N GLY A 341 2.94 20.53 11.09
CA GLY A 341 3.48 21.70 11.80
C GLY A 341 3.47 23.01 11.01
N LYS A 342 2.81 23.06 9.85
CA LYS A 342 2.74 24.25 8.98
C LYS A 342 1.43 25.03 9.10
N GLY A 343 0.60 24.75 10.11
CA GLY A 343 -0.74 25.35 10.27
C GLY A 343 -1.76 24.86 9.24
N ILE A 344 -1.52 23.67 8.68
CA ILE A 344 -2.30 23.08 7.59
C ILE A 344 -2.87 21.76 8.07
N GLU A 345 -4.13 21.51 7.73
CA GLU A 345 -4.78 20.23 7.95
C GLU A 345 -4.54 19.31 6.74
N PHE A 346 -4.04 18.10 6.99
CA PHE A 346 -3.80 17.10 5.96
C PHE A 346 -4.88 16.02 5.99
N PHE A 347 -5.44 15.70 4.84
CA PHE A 347 -6.50 14.70 4.66
C PHE A 347 -5.99 13.57 3.76
N PRO A 348 -5.60 12.41 4.31
CA PRO A 348 -5.27 11.25 3.49
C PRO A 348 -6.55 10.61 2.91
N GLU A 349 -6.57 10.42 1.60
CA GLU A 349 -7.67 9.81 0.85
C GLU A 349 -7.17 8.54 0.13
N ALA A 350 -7.77 7.40 0.42
CA ALA A 350 -7.41 6.14 -0.24
C ALA A 350 -8.06 6.02 -1.62
N ILE A 351 -7.27 5.83 -2.68
CA ILE A 351 -7.79 5.67 -4.07
C ILE A 351 -8.74 4.48 -4.20
N THR A 352 -8.66 3.49 -3.31
CA THR A 352 -9.55 2.31 -3.29
C THR A 352 -10.83 2.52 -2.48
N GLU A 353 -11.02 3.69 -1.87
CA GLU A 353 -12.14 3.99 -0.95
C GLU A 353 -13.04 5.13 -1.47
N THR A 354 -12.56 5.97 -2.40
CA THR A 354 -13.25 7.19 -2.88
C THR A 354 -14.52 7.03 -3.73
N ASN A 355 -15.06 5.82 -3.92
CA ASN A 355 -16.40 5.59 -4.52
C ASN A 355 -17.48 5.27 -3.47
N HIS A 356 -17.13 5.30 -2.19
CA HIS A 356 -18.11 5.44 -1.12
C HIS A 356 -18.20 6.93 -0.82
N ARG A 357 -19.33 7.53 -1.20
CA ARG A 357 -19.75 8.83 -0.67
C ARG A 357 -20.07 8.62 0.81
N ASP A 358 -19.06 8.44 1.63
CA ASP A 358 -19.23 8.48 3.07
C ASP A 358 -19.21 9.95 3.47
N ASP A 359 -20.33 10.42 4.02
CA ASP A 359 -20.61 11.79 4.48
C ASP A 359 -19.61 12.32 5.55
N ALA A 360 -18.60 11.54 5.93
CA ALA A 360 -17.67 11.82 7.03
C ALA A 360 -16.28 12.34 6.59
N SER A 361 -15.91 12.25 5.31
CA SER A 361 -14.70 12.88 4.78
C SER A 361 -15.10 14.19 4.09
N PRO A 362 -14.44 15.34 4.35
CA PRO A 362 -14.70 16.57 3.61
C PRO A 362 -14.15 16.42 2.18
N GLN A 363 -14.77 15.58 1.34
CA GLN A 363 -14.50 15.48 -0.10
C GLN A 363 -15.12 16.68 -0.82
N GLY A 364 -14.78 17.88 -0.35
CA GLY A 364 -15.21 19.14 -0.90
C GLY A 364 -14.55 19.45 -2.24
N LEU A 365 -15.04 20.51 -2.86
CA LEU A 365 -14.40 21.07 -4.04
C LEU A 365 -13.04 21.68 -3.67
N VAL A 366 -12.05 21.49 -4.53
CA VAL A 366 -10.68 21.98 -4.37
C VAL A 366 -10.35 23.08 -5.39
N ASP A 367 -9.40 23.96 -5.05
CA ASP A 367 -8.98 25.06 -5.92
C ASP A 367 -7.94 24.62 -6.95
N CYS A 368 -7.11 23.64 -6.58
CA CYS A 368 -6.05 23.12 -7.44
C CYS A 368 -5.85 21.61 -7.24
N ILE A 369 -5.62 20.91 -8.35
CA ILE A 369 -5.27 19.49 -8.37
C ILE A 369 -3.86 19.35 -8.97
N LEU A 370 -2.97 18.63 -8.30
CA LEU A 370 -1.76 18.05 -8.89
C LEU A 370 -1.97 16.53 -9.03
N ALA A 371 -1.61 15.96 -10.16
CA ALA A 371 -1.69 14.52 -10.36
C ALA A 371 -0.42 13.96 -11.00
N PHE A 372 0.08 12.86 -10.42
CA PHE A 372 1.05 11.95 -10.99
C PHE A 372 0.32 10.62 -11.29
N PRO A 373 -0.25 10.44 -12.50
CA PRO A 373 -1.01 9.24 -12.80
C PRO A 373 -0.13 7.98 -12.75
N ASP A 374 -0.64 6.91 -12.17
CA ASP A 374 0.00 5.59 -12.23
C ASP A 374 -0.11 5.01 -13.66
N ASP A 375 1.00 4.50 -14.19
CA ASP A 375 1.00 3.72 -15.43
C ASP A 375 0.76 2.24 -15.11
N ILE A 376 -0.51 1.86 -15.07
CA ILE A 376 -0.92 0.47 -14.86
C ILE A 376 -1.04 -0.21 -16.24
N PRO A 377 -0.30 -1.30 -16.50
CA PRO A 377 -0.39 -2.03 -17.76
C PRO A 377 -1.83 -2.44 -18.06
N GLU A 378 -2.26 -2.21 -19.31
CA GLU A 378 -3.59 -2.61 -19.82
C GLU A 378 -4.79 -1.95 -19.13
N TYR A 379 -4.56 -1.01 -18.21
CA TYR A 379 -5.60 -0.23 -17.54
C TYR A 379 -5.53 1.25 -17.96
N ASP A 380 -6.67 1.80 -18.36
CA ASP A 380 -6.76 3.20 -18.76
C ASP A 380 -7.10 4.11 -17.57
N GLY A 381 -6.06 4.65 -16.93
CA GLY A 381 -6.19 5.60 -15.83
C GLY A 381 -6.71 7.00 -16.22
N THR A 382 -6.90 7.31 -17.51
CA THR A 382 -7.31 8.66 -17.94
C THR A 382 -8.74 9.00 -17.57
N GLY A 383 -9.66 8.04 -17.66
CA GLY A 383 -11.07 8.22 -17.30
C GLY A 383 -11.25 8.59 -15.84
N PRO A 384 -10.77 7.76 -14.89
CA PRO A 384 -10.84 8.05 -13.45
C PRO A 384 -10.26 9.41 -13.07
N LEU A 385 -9.14 9.82 -13.67
CA LEU A 385 -8.56 11.14 -13.40
C LEU A 385 -9.47 12.28 -13.87
N TRP A 386 -10.10 12.16 -15.04
CA TRP A 386 -11.04 13.17 -15.52
C TRP A 386 -12.32 13.22 -14.69
N ASP A 387 -12.83 12.09 -14.24
CA ASP A 387 -14.00 12.02 -13.35
C ASP A 387 -13.69 12.70 -12.01
N LEU A 388 -12.50 12.46 -11.45
CA LEU A 388 -12.01 13.14 -10.25
C LEU A 388 -11.90 14.65 -10.49
N ALA A 389 -11.25 15.09 -11.57
CA ALA A 389 -11.07 16.50 -11.86
C ALA A 389 -12.42 17.21 -12.11
N GLN A 390 -13.36 16.56 -12.80
CA GLN A 390 -14.70 17.10 -13.02
C GLN A 390 -15.49 17.23 -11.73
N SER A 391 -15.44 16.23 -10.85
CA SER A 391 -16.21 16.21 -9.61
C SER A 391 -15.62 17.07 -8.49
N ARG A 392 -14.29 17.16 -8.39
CA ARG A 392 -13.59 17.82 -7.27
C ARG A 392 -13.07 19.22 -7.60
N LEU A 393 -12.76 19.58 -8.84
CA LEU A 393 -12.18 20.90 -9.12
C LEU A 393 -13.25 21.99 -9.21
N LYS A 394 -13.06 23.12 -8.52
CA LYS A 394 -13.92 24.31 -8.67
C LYS A 394 -13.84 24.90 -10.09
N ARG A 395 -14.90 25.57 -10.53
CA ARG A 395 -14.85 26.39 -11.75
C ARG A 395 -13.79 27.49 -11.59
N GLY A 396 -12.95 27.68 -12.61
CA GLY A 396 -11.77 28.56 -12.55
C GLY A 396 -10.53 27.92 -11.92
N GLY A 397 -10.66 26.77 -11.25
CA GLY A 397 -9.54 26.03 -10.66
C GLY A 397 -8.61 25.42 -11.70
N SER A 398 -7.38 25.13 -11.28
CA SER A 398 -6.32 24.58 -12.14
C SER A 398 -6.02 23.12 -11.83
N VAL A 399 -5.84 22.30 -12.86
CA VAL A 399 -5.28 20.95 -12.75
C VAL A 399 -3.92 20.90 -13.44
N VAL A 400 -2.92 20.40 -12.73
CA VAL A 400 -1.57 20.12 -13.25
C VAL A 400 -1.39 18.60 -13.27
N VAL A 401 -1.14 18.04 -14.45
CA VAL A 401 -0.85 16.61 -14.61
C VAL A 401 0.58 16.45 -15.10
N VAL A 402 1.36 15.62 -14.41
CA VAL A 402 2.77 15.37 -14.76
C VAL A 402 2.97 13.90 -15.09
N ASP A 403 3.40 13.63 -16.32
CA ASP A 403 3.59 12.27 -16.84
C ASP A 403 4.54 12.32 -18.06
N THR A 404 4.81 11.18 -18.69
CA THR A 404 5.49 11.09 -19.98
C THR A 404 4.71 11.82 -21.08
N PRO A 405 5.38 12.37 -22.12
CA PRO A 405 4.71 13.00 -23.25
C PRO A 405 3.66 12.09 -23.93
N THR A 406 3.92 10.79 -23.98
CA THR A 406 3.00 9.80 -24.57
C THR A 406 1.73 9.66 -23.73
N ALA A 407 1.86 9.57 -22.40
CA ALA A 407 0.71 9.51 -21.49
C ALA A 407 -0.11 10.81 -21.51
N ILE A 408 0.53 11.98 -21.51
CA ILE A 408 -0.16 13.27 -21.66
C ILE A 408 -0.93 13.34 -22.98
N SER A 409 -0.36 12.81 -24.07
CA SER A 409 -1.05 12.75 -25.37
C SER A 409 -2.29 11.84 -25.32
N ARG A 410 -2.21 10.70 -24.61
CA ARG A 410 -3.36 9.81 -24.36
C ARG A 410 -4.44 10.52 -23.53
N LEU A 411 -4.05 11.18 -22.44
CA LEU A 411 -4.94 11.95 -21.56
C LEU A 411 -5.73 13.02 -22.33
N LEU A 412 -5.05 13.76 -23.22
CA LEU A 412 -5.66 14.84 -24.00
C LEU A 412 -6.72 14.36 -25.00
N LYS A 413 -6.61 13.14 -25.53
CA LYS A 413 -7.62 12.56 -26.44
C LYS A 413 -9.00 12.42 -25.79
N ARG A 414 -9.04 12.31 -24.46
CA ARG A 414 -10.27 12.18 -23.66
C ARG A 414 -10.59 13.41 -22.82
N LYS A 415 -9.89 14.53 -23.07
CA LYS A 415 -10.05 15.77 -22.30
C LYS A 415 -11.50 16.28 -22.44
N PRO A 416 -12.23 16.48 -21.32
CA PRO A 416 -13.58 17.04 -21.39
C PRO A 416 -13.59 18.45 -21.98
N GLY A 417 -14.72 18.85 -22.56
CA GLY A 417 -14.92 20.20 -23.12
C GLY A 417 -14.83 21.31 -22.07
N THR A 418 -15.11 20.99 -20.80
CA THR A 418 -15.06 21.90 -19.65
C THR A 418 -13.64 22.23 -19.18
N PHE A 419 -12.60 21.70 -19.83
CA PHE A 419 -11.19 21.99 -19.50
C PHE A 419 -10.48 22.67 -20.66
N GLN A 420 -9.93 23.84 -20.39
CA GLN A 420 -9.11 24.59 -21.33
C GLN A 420 -7.63 24.42 -20.99
N ARG A 421 -6.81 24.14 -22.00
CA ARG A 421 -5.35 24.05 -21.85
C ARG A 421 -4.79 25.45 -21.58
N VAL A 422 -3.95 25.56 -20.54
CA VAL A 422 -3.29 26.81 -20.13
C VAL A 422 -1.82 26.79 -20.55
N SER A 423 -1.10 25.72 -20.20
CA SER A 423 0.31 25.58 -20.58
C SER A 423 0.73 24.12 -20.64
N GLU A 424 1.83 23.85 -21.35
CA GLU A 424 2.50 22.54 -21.35
C GLU A 424 4.01 22.79 -21.28
N LYS A 425 4.70 22.07 -20.40
CA LYS A 425 6.15 22.17 -20.27
C LYS A 425 6.77 20.78 -20.29
N ARG A 426 7.87 20.60 -21.02
CA ARG A 426 8.60 19.33 -21.12
C ARG A 426 10.00 19.47 -20.58
N ALA A 427 10.46 18.47 -19.85
CA ALA A 427 11.83 18.40 -19.34
C ALA A 427 12.21 16.96 -19.02
N LYS A 428 13.41 16.54 -19.43
CA LYS A 428 14.06 15.27 -19.01
C LYS A 428 13.14 14.03 -19.06
N GLY A 429 12.39 13.88 -20.16
CA GLY A 429 11.49 12.75 -20.38
C GLY A 429 10.07 12.91 -19.82
N TYR A 430 9.80 13.98 -19.07
CA TYR A 430 8.48 14.30 -18.50
C TYR A 430 7.82 15.48 -19.20
N CYS A 431 6.51 15.57 -19.04
CA CYS A 431 5.62 16.61 -19.53
C CYS A 431 4.64 16.99 -18.40
N ALA A 432 4.59 18.27 -18.07
CA ALA A 432 3.57 18.82 -17.19
C ALA A 432 2.56 19.62 -18.01
N LEU A 433 1.31 19.19 -17.96
CA LEU A 433 0.17 19.82 -18.61
C LEU A 433 -0.66 20.56 -17.56
N THR A 434 -0.86 21.87 -17.75
CA THR A 434 -1.75 22.68 -16.92
C THR A 434 -3.03 22.98 -17.68
N LEU A 435 -4.18 22.67 -17.08
CA LEU A 435 -5.50 23.02 -17.60
C LEU A 435 -6.30 23.79 -16.55
N ARG A 436 -7.30 24.55 -17.00
CA ARG A 436 -8.26 25.26 -16.16
C ARG A 436 -9.67 24.78 -16.46
N LYS A 437 -10.49 24.62 -15.43
CA LYS A 437 -11.91 24.29 -15.57
C LYS A 437 -12.71 25.56 -15.89
N VAL A 438 -13.45 25.58 -17.00
CA VAL A 438 -14.19 26.75 -17.51
C VAL A 438 -15.66 26.76 -17.14
#